data_AF-A0A8T5RX75-F1
#
_entry.id   AF-A0A8T5RX75-F1
#
_cell.length_a   1.000
_cell.length_b   1.000
_cell.length_c   1.000
_cell.angle_alpha   90.00
_cell.angle_beta   90.00
_cell.angle_gamma   90.00
#
_symmetry.space_group_name_H-M   'P 1'
#
loop_
_entity.id
_entity.type
_entity.pdbx_description
1 polymer ?
#
loop_
_entity_poly.entity_id
_entity_poly.type
_entity_poly.pdbx_seq_one_letter_code
_entity_poly.pdbx_strand_id
1 'polypeptide(L)' 'MVKFPSSIVCPMCKSEIKLEPDFKGLLTTKDILTMRIRTPFYVHAEKVAEVSLHVSVCSQCNTIIGINRKSM' A
#
# COMPACT_ATOMS: atom_id res chain seq x y z
N MET A 1 -8.31 24.06 -3.62
CA MET A 1 -7.83 22.91 -4.43
C MET A 1 -6.57 22.36 -3.78
N VAL A 2 -6.62 21.15 -3.23
CA VAL A 2 -5.42 20.48 -2.69
C VAL A 2 -4.61 20.01 -3.90
N LYS A 3 -3.40 20.56 -4.09
CA LYS A 3 -2.48 20.08 -5.13
C LYS A 3 -1.95 18.71 -4.67
N PHE A 4 -2.44 17.64 -5.28
CA PHE A 4 -1.86 16.32 -5.07
C PHE A 4 -0.46 16.28 -5.70
N PRO A 5 0.55 15.74 -4.99
CA PRO A 5 1.88 15.62 -5.55
C PRO A 5 1.87 14.65 -6.73
N SER A 6 2.55 15.01 -7.81
CA SER A 6 2.69 14.20 -9.03
C SER A 6 3.59 12.98 -8.85
N SER A 7 4.31 12.91 -7.73
CA SER A 7 5.16 11.78 -7.36
C SER A 7 5.32 11.68 -5.84
N ILE A 8 5.67 10.48 -5.38
CA ILE A 8 6.13 10.21 -4.02
C ILE A 8 7.52 9.58 -4.07
N VAL A 9 8.28 9.67 -2.99
CA VAL A 9 9.61 9.06 -2.90
C VAL A 9 9.53 7.85 -1.97
N CYS A 10 10.01 6.70 -2.43
CA CYS A 10 10.12 5.53 -1.56
C CYS A 10 11.06 5.84 -0.38
N PRO A 11 10.62 5.63 0.88
CA PRO A 11 11.44 5.98 2.04
C PRO A 11 12.73 5.13 2.13
N MET A 12 12.73 3.92 1.54
CA MET A 12 13.85 2.97 1.61
C MET A 12 14.85 3.15 0.46
N CYS A 13 14.46 2.89 -0.79
CA CYS A 13 15.39 2.96 -1.92
C CYS A 13 15.51 4.36 -2.56
N LYS A 14 14.76 5.36 -2.06
CA LYS A 14 14.72 6.73 -2.58
C LYS A 14 14.26 6.84 -4.04
N SER A 15 13.67 5.78 -4.60
CA SER A 15 13.10 5.81 -5.93
C SER A 15 11.92 6.77 -6.01
N GLU A 16 11.87 7.56 -7.07
CA GLU A 16 10.71 8.37 -7.39
C GLU A 16 9.61 7.48 -7.99
N ILE A 17 8.43 7.52 -7.38
CA ILE A 17 7.22 6.80 -7.78
C ILE A 17 6.27 7.85 -8.38
N LYS A 18 6.07 7.79 -9.69
CA LYS A 18 5.18 8.73 -10.39
C LYS A 18 3.74 8.31 -10.20
N LEU A 19 2.89 9.26 -9.82
CA LEU A 19 1.46 9.03 -9.63
C LEU A 19 0.72 9.52 -10.88
N GLU A 20 0.04 8.61 -11.57
CA GLU A 20 -0.76 8.90 -12.75
C GLU A 20 -2.24 8.95 -12.33
N PRO A 21 -2.99 10.01 -12.69
CA PRO A 21 -4.42 10.05 -12.46
C PRO A 21 -5.12 9.01 -13.36
N ASP A 22 -5.90 8.12 -12.75
CA ASP A 22 -6.83 7.24 -13.46
C ASP A 22 -8.08 8.02 -13.91
N PHE A 23 -8.87 7.45 -14.83
CA PHE A 23 -10.11 8.01 -15.37
C PHE A 23 -11.14 8.42 -14.30
N LYS A 24 -10.99 7.91 -13.07
CA LYS A 24 -11.84 8.24 -11.90
C LYS A 24 -11.21 9.28 -10.96
N GLY A 25 -10.08 9.88 -11.32
CA GLY A 25 -9.33 10.80 -10.45
C GLY A 25 -8.60 10.10 -9.30
N LEU A 26 -8.50 8.78 -9.33
CA LEU A 26 -7.71 7.98 -8.39
C LEU A 26 -6.26 7.95 -8.85
N LEU A 27 -5.30 8.18 -7.95
CA LEU A 27 -3.88 8.10 -8.29
C LEU A 27 -3.47 6.63 -8.40
N THR A 28 -3.04 6.22 -9.60
CA THR A 28 -2.53 4.89 -9.92
C THR A 28 -1.06 4.99 -10.31
N THR A 29 -0.31 3.91 -10.14
CA THR A 29 1.10 3.88 -10.51
C THR A 29 1.58 2.45 -10.71
N LYS A 30 2.42 2.23 -11.72
CA LYS A 30 3.03 0.93 -12.01
C LYS A 30 4.13 0.57 -11.01
N ASP A 31 4.65 1.57 -10.31
CA ASP A 31 5.76 1.40 -9.35
C ASP A 31 5.28 0.97 -7.96
N ILE A 32 3.97 0.78 -7.79
CA ILE A 32 3.36 0.23 -6.57
C ILE A 32 2.64 -1.07 -6.89
N LEU A 33 3.10 -2.15 -6.25
CA LEU A 33 2.42 -3.43 -6.22
C LEU A 33 1.39 -3.43 -5.09
N THR A 34 0.18 -3.88 -5.36
CA THR A 34 -0.82 -4.12 -4.31
C THR A 34 -0.81 -5.59 -3.92
N MET A 35 -0.45 -5.86 -2.67
CA MET A 35 -0.44 -7.22 -2.12
C MET A 35 -1.50 -7.38 -1.03
N ARG A 36 -2.01 -8.60 -0.87
CA ARG A 36 -2.98 -8.95 0.17
C ARG A 36 -2.30 -9.84 1.20
N ILE A 37 -2.16 -9.34 2.43
CA ILE A 37 -1.55 -10.08 3.55
C ILE A 37 -2.65 -10.49 4.52
N ARG A 38 -2.63 -11.76 4.95
CA ARG A 38 -3.50 -12.26 6.01
C ARG A 38 -2.74 -12.18 7.32
N THR A 39 -3.25 -11.39 8.26
CA THR A 39 -2.64 -11.21 9.58
C THR A 39 -3.51 -11.91 10.62
N PRO A 40 -3.06 -13.05 11.16
CA PRO A 40 -3.75 -13.74 12.25
C PRO A 40 -3.56 -13.00 13.58
N PHE A 41 -4.59 -13.00 14.42
CA PHE A 41 -4.53 -12.59 15.82
C PHE A 41 -4.55 -13.83 16.70
N TYR A 42 -3.63 -13.90 17.65
CA TYR A 42 -3.50 -15.01 18.59
C TYR A 42 -3.78 -14.53 20.02
N VAL A 43 -4.46 -15.36 20.80
CA VAL A 43 -4.55 -15.25 22.25
C VAL A 43 -3.96 -16.53 22.82
N HIS A 44 -2.85 -16.42 23.55
CA HIS A 44 -1.97 -17.54 23.89
C HIS A 44 -1.51 -18.30 22.62
N ALA A 45 -1.73 -19.61 22.57
CA ALA A 45 -1.38 -20.47 21.43
C ALA A 45 -2.53 -20.63 20.41
N GLU A 46 -3.68 -20.02 20.64
CA GLU A 46 -4.86 -20.18 19.80
C GLU A 46 -5.08 -18.96 18.89
N LYS A 47 -5.38 -19.23 17.62
CA LYS A 47 -5.75 -18.21 16.64
C LYS A 47 -7.22 -17.83 16.84
N VAL A 48 -7.47 -16.57 17.19
CA VAL A 48 -8.83 -16.07 17.49
C VAL A 48 -9.48 -15.28 16.36
N ALA A 49 -8.67 -14.65 15.49
CA ALA A 49 -9.18 -13.91 14.34
C ALA A 49 -8.15 -13.87 13.21
N GLU A 50 -8.58 -13.50 12.02
CA GLU A 50 -7.71 -13.21 10.89
C GLU A 50 -8.25 -11.98 10.16
N VAL A 51 -7.38 -11.01 9.90
CA VAL A 51 -7.73 -9.84 9.10
C VAL A 51 -6.91 -9.83 7.82
N SER A 52 -7.59 -9.51 6.74
CA SER A 52 -6.96 -9.33 5.44
C SER A 52 -6.62 -7.86 5.21
N LEU A 53 -5.34 -7.55 5.04
CA LEU A 53 -4.84 -6.21 4.76
C LEU A 53 -4.41 -6.09 3.31
N HIS A 54 -4.77 -4.98 2.66
CA HIS A 54 -4.18 -4.58 1.39
C HIS A 54 -3.00 -3.67 1.69
N VAL A 55 -1.82 -4.04 1.18
CA VAL A 55 -0.60 -3.25 1.34
C VAL A 55 -0.11 -2.79 -0.02
N SER A 56 0.38 -1.56 -0.05
CA SER A 56 1.06 -0.96 -1.18
C SER A 56 2.55 -1.16 -0.99
N VAL A 57 3.20 -1.79 -1.97
CA VAL A 57 4.60 -2.19 -1.92
C VAL A 57 5.35 -1.52 -3.06
N CYS A 58 6.50 -0.93 -2.79
CA CYS A 58 7.37 -0.40 -3.84
C CYS A 58 7.88 -1.54 -4.74
N SER A 59 7.65 -1.45 -6.05
CA SER A 59 8.04 -2.49 -7.02
C SER A 59 9.56 -2.68 -7.12
N GLN A 60 10.35 -1.67 -6.76
CA GLN A 60 11.80 -1.69 -6.91
C GLN A 60 12.53 -2.36 -5.75
N CYS A 61 12.13 -2.06 -4.50
CA CYS A 61 12.80 -2.55 -3.29
C CYS A 61 11.92 -3.46 -2.42
N ASN A 62 10.69 -3.75 -2.85
CA ASN A 62 9.71 -4.58 -2.16
C ASN A 62 9.36 -4.12 -0.74
N THR A 63 9.63 -2.86 -0.39
CA THR A 63 9.23 -2.31 0.91
C THR A 63 7.76 -1.89 0.89
N ILE A 64 7.06 -2.15 2.00
CA ILE A 64 5.71 -1.65 2.25
C ILE A 64 5.74 -0.12 2.44
N ILE A 65 5.01 0.60 1.61
CA ILE A 65 4.92 2.08 1.63
C ILE A 65 3.53 2.58 2.02
N GLY A 66 2.55 1.69 2.17
CA GLY A 66 1.22 2.04 2.64
C GLY A 66 0.37 0.82 2.98
N ILE A 67 -0.62 1.01 3.84
CA ILE A 67 -1.61 -0.01 4.21
C ILE A 67 -2.99 0.59 3.96
N ASN A 68 -3.70 0.05 2.99
CA ASN A 68 -5.11 0.35 2.81
C ASN A 68 -5.91 -0.62 3.67
N ARG A 69 -6.35 -0.14 4.83
CA ARG A 69 -7.54 -0.73 5.45
C ARG A 69 -8.68 -0.40 4.51
N LYS A 70 -9.26 -1.42 3.86
CA LYS A 70 -10.64 -1.29 3.40
C LYS A 70 -11.45 -1.09 4.69
N SER A 71 -11.73 0.17 5.05
CA SER A 71 -12.74 0.45 6.06
C SER A 71 -14.03 -0.14 5.53
N MET A 72 -14.52 -1.18 6.22
CA MET A 72 -15.89 -1.66 6.04
C MET A 72 -16.86 -0.55 6.42
#